data_AF-A0A532BXI3-F1
#
_entry.id   AF-A0A532BXI3-F1
#
_cell.length_a   1.000
_cell.length_b   1.000
_cell.length_c   1.000
_cell.angle_alpha   90.00
_cell.angle_beta   90.00
_cell.angle_gamma   90.00
#
_symmetry.space_group_name_H-M   'P 1'
#
loop_
_entity.id
_entity.type
_entity.pdbx_description
1 polymer ?
#
loop_
_entity_poly.entity_id
_entity_poly.type
_entity_poly.pdbx_seq_one_letter_code
_entity_poly.pdbx_strand_id
1 'polypeptide(L)'
;MPSDPRLVALATPGHLSFSTNLPFAQDLEQAGGRVVRQATGHLVFYRSDGRRFLATDPEGNPLHECEWGTDAAGDGVLLRARLRLDWGQWVGLKPSGMVNETSLNLAGKPGWQRLTADDLRAMAAQALRVPMEEVRFFYRDEDFLIEPTGRATIRQRKDALYVLQDGDFERARFMSCMGVMNWPSIDFLPVVELFKSLLPGTGSAVFELIRGLYDDQNDGGSTSRPLRYRGIPTYPSEAAFRLFSSFFTPQAAGGSDSFTLFMNPERSSRVVWLPAATMPIRYFDQRTGACLNFQGGLLHRATVASDSSGLSYVSPKGRRFVPCDRRAEISEGHVVLKDRNHETTLAVTLPQGSLEQSGVPVAMSPVDWRSVFVQGVPPILPADAYGAVLLYPEDDSEIGECAAQPFVADYLQDLGEQDREIGAVLSQARRVLIDNGDAVIANCITFDRPRDYTVLVRYPAFAQKQAQQLWSICAELQRWDWLSHIRFISDEGPYDREAPHSYDVVYHWASYDRGDLPAGLAERLKGISRVLREGGHAFVIGPAQLGQHGASHGLHILWEELVEQLPTFRMHRTILPKARLREGVTLFHMRKG
;
A
#
# COMPACT_ATOMS: atom_id res chain seq x y z
N MET A 1 -9.10 -41.04 -1.68
CA MET A 1 -9.14 -40.43 -3.03
C MET A 1 -8.87 -38.95 -2.85
N PRO A 2 -7.91 -38.32 -3.54
CA PRO A 2 -7.85 -36.86 -3.57
C PRO A 2 -9.18 -36.33 -4.13
N SER A 3 -9.73 -35.30 -3.50
CA SER A 3 -10.93 -34.62 -4.00
C SER A 3 -10.65 -34.04 -5.39
N ASP A 4 -11.61 -34.11 -6.31
CA ASP A 4 -11.49 -33.48 -7.63
C ASP A 4 -11.28 -31.96 -7.43
N PRO A 5 -10.14 -31.39 -7.86
CA PRO A 5 -9.85 -29.97 -7.64
C PRO A 5 -10.86 -29.04 -8.34
N ARG A 6 -11.57 -29.52 -9.37
CA ARG A 6 -12.68 -28.77 -9.98
C ARG A 6 -13.86 -28.63 -9.02
N LEU A 7 -14.22 -29.72 -8.32
CA LEU A 7 -15.25 -29.70 -7.29
C LEU A 7 -14.82 -28.87 -6.09
N VAL A 8 -13.55 -28.96 -5.67
CA VAL A 8 -13.02 -28.10 -4.60
C VAL A 8 -13.12 -26.63 -4.99
N ALA A 9 -12.73 -26.26 -6.20
CA ALA A 9 -12.80 -24.89 -6.70
C ALA A 9 -14.21 -24.31 -6.70
N LEU A 10 -15.21 -25.09 -7.14
CA LEU A 10 -16.56 -24.58 -7.39
C LEU A 10 -17.54 -24.79 -6.22
N ALA A 11 -17.38 -25.86 -5.43
CA ALA A 11 -18.35 -26.25 -4.41
C ALA A 11 -17.93 -25.93 -2.97
N THR A 12 -16.66 -25.55 -2.73
CA THR A 12 -16.21 -25.18 -1.38
C THR A 12 -16.84 -23.83 -0.98
N PRO A 13 -17.49 -23.74 0.19
CA PRO A 13 -18.07 -22.49 0.67
C PRO A 13 -17.05 -21.35 0.70
N GLY A 14 -17.45 -20.19 0.18
CA GLY A 14 -16.61 -18.99 0.12
C GLY A 14 -15.66 -18.91 -1.09
N HIS A 15 -15.48 -19.98 -1.88
CA HIS A 15 -14.68 -19.92 -3.11
C HIS A 15 -15.34 -19.12 -4.22
N LEU A 16 -16.66 -19.22 -4.35
CA LEU A 16 -17.49 -18.36 -5.19
C LEU A 16 -18.36 -17.47 -4.30
N SER A 17 -18.40 -16.17 -4.60
CA SER A 17 -19.20 -15.19 -3.85
C SER A 17 -20.11 -14.37 -4.75
N PHE A 18 -19.78 -14.23 -6.03
CA PHE A 18 -20.63 -13.49 -6.95
C PHE A 18 -21.83 -14.34 -7.35
N SER A 19 -23.03 -13.80 -7.15
CA SER A 19 -24.29 -14.49 -7.42
C SER A 19 -24.40 -14.95 -8.87
N THR A 20 -23.84 -14.19 -9.81
CA THR A 20 -23.77 -14.52 -11.24
C THR A 20 -22.89 -15.73 -11.55
N ASN A 21 -21.97 -16.09 -10.65
CA ASN A 21 -21.09 -17.26 -10.80
C ASN A 21 -21.62 -18.52 -10.09
N LEU A 22 -22.58 -18.39 -9.17
CA LEU A 22 -23.14 -19.52 -8.43
C LEU A 22 -23.75 -20.63 -9.31
N PRO A 23 -24.39 -20.35 -10.47
CA PRO A 23 -24.87 -21.41 -11.36
C PRO A 23 -23.76 -22.38 -11.81
N PHE A 24 -22.52 -21.91 -11.99
CA PHE A 24 -21.39 -22.77 -12.37
C PHE A 24 -21.00 -23.78 -11.29
N ALA A 25 -21.37 -23.54 -10.03
CA ALA A 25 -21.14 -24.49 -8.93
C ALA A 25 -22.08 -25.69 -8.96
N GLN A 26 -23.26 -25.53 -9.55
CA GLN A 26 -24.25 -26.60 -9.67
C GLN A 26 -23.89 -27.54 -10.81
N ASP A 27 -23.67 -26.97 -12.00
CA ASP A 27 -23.23 -27.68 -13.19
C ASP A 27 -22.50 -26.71 -14.13
N LEU A 28 -21.17 -26.84 -14.19
CA LEU A 28 -20.31 -25.97 -14.99
C LEU A 28 -20.67 -26.02 -16.48
N GLU A 29 -20.89 -27.21 -17.02
CA GLU A 29 -21.13 -27.40 -18.46
C GLU A 29 -22.54 -26.96 -18.85
N GLN A 30 -23.55 -27.27 -18.03
CA GLN A 30 -24.93 -26.84 -18.25
C GLN A 30 -25.06 -25.31 -18.20
N ALA A 31 -24.29 -24.64 -17.34
CA ALA A 31 -24.20 -23.19 -17.29
C ALA A 31 -23.37 -22.58 -18.45
N GLY A 32 -22.85 -23.40 -19.37
CA GLY A 32 -22.05 -22.98 -20.51
C GLY A 32 -20.61 -22.63 -20.18
N GLY A 33 -20.13 -23.02 -18.99
CA GLY A 33 -18.76 -22.82 -18.56
C GLY A 33 -17.81 -23.91 -19.05
N ARG A 34 -16.51 -23.60 -19.04
CA ARG A 34 -15.43 -24.56 -19.33
C ARG A 34 -14.26 -24.34 -18.40
N VAL A 35 -13.41 -25.35 -18.26
CA VAL A 35 -12.18 -25.27 -17.45
C VAL A 35 -10.97 -25.70 -18.27
N VAL A 36 -9.88 -24.95 -18.15
CA VAL A 36 -8.59 -25.27 -18.75
C VAL A 36 -7.59 -25.52 -17.63
N ARG A 37 -6.84 -26.62 -17.73
CA ARG A 37 -5.69 -26.89 -16.86
C ARG A 37 -4.42 -26.38 -17.53
N GLN A 38 -3.72 -25.47 -16.86
CA GLN A 38 -2.44 -24.95 -17.33
C GLN A 38 -1.31 -25.97 -17.10
N ALA A 39 -0.15 -25.75 -17.73
CA ALA A 39 1.04 -26.60 -17.58
C ALA A 39 1.53 -26.71 -16.12
N THR A 40 1.24 -25.69 -15.31
CA THR A 40 1.55 -25.63 -13.87
C THR A 40 0.56 -26.40 -12.99
N GLY A 41 -0.50 -26.96 -13.60
CA GLY A 41 -1.60 -27.65 -12.91
C GLY A 41 -2.75 -26.75 -12.48
N HIS A 42 -2.56 -25.42 -12.49
CA HIS A 42 -3.58 -24.41 -12.20
C HIS A 42 -4.81 -24.57 -13.09
N LEU A 43 -5.97 -24.22 -12.55
CA LEU A 43 -7.23 -24.30 -13.26
C LEU A 43 -7.74 -22.89 -13.56
N VAL A 44 -8.16 -22.65 -14.80
CA VAL A 44 -8.82 -21.41 -15.20
C VAL A 44 -10.20 -21.75 -15.74
N PHE A 45 -11.22 -21.15 -15.14
CA PHE A 45 -12.62 -21.36 -15.48
C PHE A 45 -13.15 -20.18 -16.27
N TYR A 46 -13.83 -20.48 -17.36
CA TYR A 46 -14.34 -19.53 -18.34
C TYR A 46 -15.84 -19.66 -18.47
N ARG A 47 -16.49 -18.52 -18.72
CA ARG A 47 -17.89 -18.42 -19.15
C ARG A 47 -18.03 -18.81 -20.63
N SER A 48 -19.28 -18.90 -21.08
CA SER A 48 -19.64 -19.16 -22.48
C SER A 48 -19.14 -18.07 -23.44
N ASP A 49 -19.02 -16.83 -22.98
CA ASP A 49 -18.45 -15.69 -23.73
C ASP A 49 -16.92 -15.69 -23.75
N GLY A 50 -16.27 -16.74 -23.24
CA GLY A 50 -14.82 -16.91 -23.24
C GLY A 50 -14.08 -16.10 -22.17
N ARG A 51 -14.78 -15.36 -21.30
CA ARG A 51 -14.15 -14.60 -20.22
C ARG A 51 -13.92 -15.46 -19.00
N ARG A 52 -12.73 -15.37 -18.40
CA ARG A 52 -12.43 -16.07 -17.14
C ARG A 52 -13.28 -15.52 -15.99
N PHE A 53 -13.82 -16.39 -15.14
CA PHE A 53 -14.54 -15.98 -13.93
C PHE A 53 -13.88 -16.49 -12.65
N LEU A 54 -13.03 -17.52 -12.73
CA LEU A 54 -12.30 -18.07 -11.58
C LEU A 54 -10.94 -18.60 -12.04
N ALA A 55 -9.90 -18.37 -11.23
CA ALA A 55 -8.62 -19.06 -11.37
C ALA A 55 -8.21 -19.65 -10.02
N THR A 56 -7.67 -20.87 -10.03
CA THR A 56 -7.25 -21.58 -8.83
C THR A 56 -5.86 -22.19 -8.97
N ASP A 57 -5.24 -22.48 -7.84
CA ASP A 57 -4.11 -23.41 -7.80
C ASP A 57 -4.53 -24.85 -8.16
N PRO A 58 -3.58 -25.80 -8.27
CA PRO A 58 -3.87 -27.17 -8.67
C PRO A 58 -4.77 -27.95 -7.70
N GLU A 59 -4.89 -27.52 -6.44
CA GLU A 59 -5.74 -28.13 -5.42
C GLU A 59 -7.15 -27.52 -5.40
N GLY A 60 -7.41 -26.49 -6.20
CA GLY A 60 -8.70 -25.81 -6.26
C GLY A 60 -8.82 -24.62 -5.31
N ASN A 61 -7.71 -24.13 -4.74
CA ASN A 61 -7.73 -22.91 -3.93
C ASN A 61 -7.82 -21.66 -4.83
N PRO A 62 -8.80 -20.77 -4.62
CA PRO A 62 -8.96 -19.58 -5.45
C PRO A 62 -7.77 -18.62 -5.36
N LEU A 63 -7.34 -18.16 -6.53
CA LEU A 63 -6.43 -17.03 -6.71
C LEU A 63 -7.21 -15.73 -6.87
N HIS A 64 -8.23 -15.75 -7.73
CA HIS A 64 -9.16 -14.65 -7.95
C HIS A 64 -10.49 -15.14 -8.53
N GLU A 65 -11.55 -14.35 -8.31
CA GLU A 65 -12.87 -14.49 -8.92
C GLU A 65 -13.24 -13.17 -9.63
N CYS A 66 -13.84 -13.26 -10.81
CA CYS A 66 -14.29 -12.11 -11.61
C CYS A 66 -15.80 -12.21 -11.86
N GLU A 67 -16.49 -11.08 -11.74
CA GLU A 67 -17.88 -10.92 -12.17
C GLU A 67 -17.92 -10.05 -13.42
N TRP A 68 -18.49 -10.61 -14.49
CA TRP A 68 -18.64 -9.94 -15.78
C TRP A 68 -20.11 -9.65 -16.06
N GLY A 69 -20.37 -8.48 -16.63
CA GLY A 69 -21.69 -8.06 -17.10
C GLY A 69 -21.61 -7.49 -18.51
N THR A 70 -22.62 -6.72 -18.88
CA THR A 70 -22.68 -5.95 -20.12
C THR A 70 -22.97 -4.49 -19.79
N ASP A 71 -22.36 -3.57 -20.52
CA ASP A 71 -22.67 -2.15 -20.43
C ASP A 71 -23.92 -1.79 -21.26
N ALA A 72 -24.22 -0.50 -21.35
CA ALA A 72 -25.37 0.02 -22.12
C ALA A 72 -25.25 -0.22 -23.63
N ALA A 73 -24.04 -0.42 -24.17
CA ALA A 73 -23.79 -0.76 -25.56
C ALA A 73 -23.89 -2.27 -25.82
N GLY A 74 -24.04 -3.08 -24.77
CA GLY A 74 -24.01 -4.53 -24.83
C GLY A 74 -22.59 -5.11 -24.83
N ASP A 75 -21.57 -4.27 -24.70
CA ASP A 75 -20.19 -4.71 -24.60
C ASP A 75 -19.96 -5.30 -23.21
N GLY A 76 -19.26 -6.43 -23.16
CA GLY A 76 -19.05 -7.08 -21.87
C GLY A 76 -17.94 -6.43 -21.05
N VAL A 77 -18.25 -6.14 -19.79
CA VAL A 77 -17.43 -5.35 -18.88
C VAL A 77 -17.18 -6.11 -17.59
N LEU A 78 -16.02 -5.88 -16.97
CA LEU A 78 -15.75 -6.37 -15.63
C LEU A 78 -16.54 -5.50 -14.65
N LEU A 79 -17.43 -6.09 -13.85
CA LEU A 79 -18.21 -5.36 -12.84
C LEU A 79 -17.43 -5.23 -11.55
N ARG A 80 -16.75 -6.32 -11.16
CA ARG A 80 -15.86 -6.39 -10.00
C ARG A 80 -15.06 -7.68 -10.03
N ALA A 81 -13.97 -7.69 -9.29
CA ALA A 81 -13.19 -8.90 -9.02
C ALA A 81 -12.82 -8.95 -7.54
N ARG A 82 -12.52 -10.14 -7.04
CA ARG A 82 -11.87 -10.32 -5.75
C ARG A 82 -10.65 -11.20 -5.90
N LEU A 83 -9.59 -10.89 -5.16
CA LEU A 83 -8.29 -11.52 -5.26
C LEU A 83 -7.86 -11.97 -3.88
N ARG A 84 -7.38 -13.21 -3.78
CA ARG A 84 -6.92 -13.78 -2.52
C ARG A 84 -5.44 -13.44 -2.34
N LEU A 85 -5.06 -12.91 -1.19
CA LEU A 85 -3.69 -12.61 -0.82
C LEU A 85 -2.98 -13.86 -0.28
N ASP A 86 -1.65 -13.83 -0.24
CA ASP A 86 -0.80 -14.96 0.17
C ASP A 86 -1.06 -15.42 1.62
N TRP A 87 -1.57 -14.54 2.49
CA TRP A 87 -1.94 -14.86 3.86
C TRP A 87 -3.45 -15.11 4.05
N GLY A 88 -4.19 -15.25 2.95
CA GLY A 88 -5.60 -15.68 2.94
C GLY A 88 -6.64 -14.56 2.85
N GLN A 89 -6.28 -13.32 3.15
CA GLN A 89 -7.19 -12.16 3.06
C GLN A 89 -7.68 -11.93 1.63
N TRP A 90 -8.94 -11.52 1.50
CA TRP A 90 -9.52 -11.10 0.23
C TRP A 90 -9.43 -9.59 0.04
N VAL A 91 -9.07 -9.17 -1.17
CA VAL A 91 -9.17 -7.78 -1.61
C VAL A 91 -10.09 -7.70 -2.82
N GLY A 92 -10.84 -6.61 -2.93
CA GLY A 92 -11.78 -6.37 -4.01
C GLY A 92 -11.24 -5.33 -4.98
N LEU A 93 -11.68 -5.44 -6.22
CA LEU A 93 -11.46 -4.48 -7.29
C LEU A 93 -12.80 -4.12 -7.91
N LYS A 94 -13.12 -2.83 -7.99
CA LYS A 94 -14.28 -2.31 -8.71
C LYS A 94 -13.80 -1.37 -9.83
N PRO A 95 -14.00 -1.74 -11.11
CA PRO A 95 -13.75 -0.84 -12.21
C PRO A 95 -14.62 0.42 -12.09
N SER A 96 -14.02 1.59 -12.31
CA SER A 96 -14.70 2.89 -12.06
C SER A 96 -15.38 2.99 -10.69
N GLY A 97 -14.87 2.28 -9.67
CA GLY A 97 -15.43 2.26 -8.32
C GLY A 97 -15.36 3.60 -7.60
N MET A 98 -14.51 4.51 -8.08
CA MET A 98 -14.45 5.88 -7.60
C MET A 98 -14.68 6.87 -8.75
N VAL A 99 -15.58 7.82 -8.53
CA VAL A 99 -15.88 8.93 -9.45
C VAL A 99 -15.84 10.23 -8.67
N ASN A 100 -14.84 11.06 -8.96
CA ASN A 100 -14.70 12.40 -8.40
C ASN A 100 -15.22 13.43 -9.40
N GLU A 101 -16.14 14.30 -8.96
CA GLU A 101 -16.69 15.36 -9.80
C GLU A 101 -16.10 16.71 -9.40
N THR A 102 -15.53 17.43 -10.37
CA THR A 102 -15.08 18.82 -10.19
C THR A 102 -15.92 19.74 -11.06
N SER A 103 -16.51 20.78 -10.46
CA SER A 103 -17.27 21.80 -11.19
C SER A 103 -16.48 23.10 -11.31
N LEU A 104 -16.43 23.67 -12.51
CA LEU A 104 -15.76 24.92 -12.85
C LEU A 104 -16.78 25.92 -13.41
N ASN A 105 -16.70 27.18 -13.00
CA ASN A 105 -17.47 28.24 -13.63
C ASN A 105 -16.63 28.91 -14.73
N LEU A 106 -17.04 28.73 -15.99
CA LEU A 106 -16.37 29.25 -17.18
C LEU A 106 -17.09 30.45 -17.78
N ALA A 107 -18.22 30.90 -17.21
CA ALA A 107 -19.03 31.98 -17.77
C ALA A 107 -18.27 33.32 -17.95
N GLY A 108 -17.19 33.52 -17.19
CA GLY A 108 -16.30 34.68 -17.29
C GLY A 108 -15.18 34.56 -18.35
N LYS A 109 -14.98 33.39 -18.99
CA LYS A 109 -13.95 33.22 -20.04
C LYS A 109 -14.47 33.65 -21.41
N PRO A 110 -13.77 34.52 -22.16
CA PRO A 110 -14.15 34.86 -23.53
C PRO A 110 -14.34 33.62 -24.40
N GLY A 111 -15.47 33.53 -25.10
CA GLY A 111 -15.77 32.41 -26.00
C GLY A 111 -16.17 31.10 -25.32
N TRP A 112 -16.49 31.11 -24.02
CA TRP A 112 -16.85 29.90 -23.27
C TRP A 112 -17.99 29.09 -23.89
N GLN A 113 -18.93 29.75 -24.59
CA GLN A 113 -20.06 29.10 -25.26
C GLN A 113 -19.64 28.14 -26.39
N ARG A 114 -18.38 28.24 -26.85
CA ARG A 114 -17.82 27.41 -27.93
C ARG A 114 -16.85 26.36 -27.41
N LEU A 115 -16.69 26.23 -26.09
CA LEU A 115 -15.78 25.26 -25.50
C LEU A 115 -16.26 23.84 -25.77
N THR A 116 -15.31 22.99 -26.12
CA THR A 116 -15.46 21.56 -26.31
C THR A 116 -14.81 20.79 -25.17
N ALA A 117 -15.06 19.48 -25.10
CA ALA A 117 -14.33 18.60 -24.18
C ALA A 117 -12.80 18.68 -24.42
N ASP A 118 -12.36 18.77 -25.68
CA ASP A 118 -10.95 18.86 -26.02
C ASP A 118 -10.31 20.18 -25.55
N ASP A 119 -11.05 21.28 -25.52
CA ASP A 119 -10.55 22.53 -24.92
C ASP A 119 -10.30 22.37 -23.42
N LEU A 120 -11.20 21.67 -22.71
CA LEU A 120 -11.02 21.34 -21.29
C LEU A 120 -9.84 20.38 -21.07
N ARG A 121 -9.66 19.39 -21.94
CA ARG A 121 -8.49 18.51 -21.92
C ARG A 121 -7.19 19.27 -22.16
N ALA A 122 -7.18 20.22 -23.09
CA ALA A 122 -6.00 21.05 -23.35
C ALA A 122 -5.64 21.91 -22.14
N MET A 123 -6.65 22.48 -21.45
CA MET A 123 -6.44 23.19 -20.19
C MET A 123 -5.88 22.27 -19.10
N ALA A 124 -6.43 21.05 -18.96
CA ALA A 124 -5.93 20.07 -18.00
C ALA A 124 -4.49 19.62 -18.32
N ALA A 125 -4.19 19.35 -19.59
CA ALA A 125 -2.84 19.01 -20.07
C ALA A 125 -1.82 20.09 -19.71
N GLN A 126 -2.18 21.36 -19.91
CA GLN A 126 -1.34 22.50 -19.54
C GLN A 126 -1.15 22.60 -18.02
N ALA A 127 -2.23 22.46 -17.24
CA ALA A 127 -2.19 22.57 -15.78
C ALA A 127 -1.37 21.44 -15.14
N LEU A 128 -1.53 20.22 -15.64
CA LEU A 128 -0.88 19.01 -15.14
C LEU A 128 0.50 18.78 -15.76
N ARG A 129 0.88 19.59 -16.76
CA ARG A 129 2.12 19.47 -17.53
C ARG A 129 2.32 18.07 -18.13
N VAL A 130 1.23 17.49 -18.63
CA VAL A 130 1.24 16.19 -19.33
C VAL A 130 0.83 16.35 -20.79
N PRO A 131 1.25 15.45 -21.70
CA PRO A 131 0.80 15.50 -23.09
C PRO A 131 -0.73 15.40 -23.19
N MET A 132 -1.33 16.14 -24.11
CA MET A 132 -2.79 16.11 -24.37
C MET A 132 -3.30 14.70 -24.67
N GLU A 133 -2.50 13.88 -25.36
CA GLU A 133 -2.84 12.48 -25.67
C GLU A 133 -2.98 11.61 -24.40
N GLU A 134 -2.22 11.87 -23.34
CA GLU A 134 -2.41 11.18 -22.07
C GLU A 134 -3.74 11.60 -21.43
N VAL A 135 -4.08 12.90 -21.48
CA VAL A 135 -5.37 13.39 -20.97
C VAL A 135 -6.55 12.78 -21.74
N ARG A 136 -6.47 12.73 -23.07
CA ARG A 136 -7.49 12.06 -23.91
C ARG A 136 -7.63 10.58 -23.60
N PHE A 137 -6.53 9.91 -23.24
CA PHE A 137 -6.56 8.49 -22.87
C PHE A 137 -7.41 8.24 -21.61
N PHE A 138 -7.28 9.09 -20.58
CA PHE A 138 -7.97 8.89 -19.30
C PHE A 138 -9.32 9.62 -19.17
N TYR A 139 -9.57 10.67 -19.97
CA TYR A 139 -10.82 11.45 -19.92
C TYR A 139 -11.55 11.38 -21.25
N ARG A 140 -12.64 10.62 -21.30
CA ARG A 140 -13.51 10.46 -22.49
C ARG A 140 -14.51 11.61 -22.59
N ASP A 141 -15.21 11.73 -23.72
CA ASP A 141 -16.14 12.86 -23.93
C ASP A 141 -17.27 12.86 -22.89
N GLU A 142 -17.74 11.68 -22.50
CA GLU A 142 -18.74 11.44 -21.43
C GLU A 142 -18.30 11.90 -20.03
N ASP A 143 -17.00 12.16 -19.83
CA ASP A 143 -16.46 12.65 -18.57
C ASP A 143 -16.55 14.17 -18.44
N PHE A 144 -17.00 14.86 -19.50
CA PHE A 144 -17.21 16.31 -19.51
C PHE A 144 -18.68 16.64 -19.73
N LEU A 145 -19.23 17.50 -18.87
CA LEU A 145 -20.54 18.12 -19.05
C LEU A 145 -20.38 19.64 -19.05
N ILE A 146 -20.58 20.29 -20.19
CA ILE A 146 -20.56 21.75 -20.31
C ILE A 146 -22.00 22.24 -20.40
N GLU A 147 -22.48 22.87 -19.33
CA GLU A 147 -23.83 23.39 -19.24
C GLU A 147 -23.99 24.71 -20.02
N PRO A 148 -25.21 25.02 -20.51
CA PRO A 148 -25.52 26.31 -21.13
C PRO A 148 -25.36 27.52 -20.20
N THR A 149 -25.15 27.30 -18.90
CA THR A 149 -24.87 28.33 -17.87
C THR A 149 -23.39 28.74 -17.83
N GLY A 150 -22.53 28.03 -18.55
CA GLY A 150 -21.08 28.18 -18.49
C GLY A 150 -20.43 27.38 -17.36
N ARG A 151 -21.20 26.53 -16.66
CA ARG A 151 -20.66 25.57 -15.69
C ARG A 151 -20.16 24.32 -16.42
N ALA A 152 -18.91 23.93 -16.18
CA ALA A 152 -18.36 22.67 -16.68
C ALA A 152 -18.15 21.70 -15.52
N THR A 153 -18.63 20.47 -15.64
CA THR A 153 -18.38 19.38 -14.71
C THR A 153 -17.43 18.38 -15.35
N ILE A 154 -16.36 18.03 -14.64
CA ILE A 154 -15.35 17.06 -15.04
C ILE A 154 -15.47 15.87 -14.10
N ARG A 155 -15.63 14.66 -14.66
CA ARG A 155 -15.67 13.41 -13.92
C ARG A 155 -14.32 12.71 -14.05
N GLN A 156 -13.64 12.52 -12.93
CA GLN A 156 -12.45 11.67 -12.88
C GLN A 156 -12.86 10.30 -12.36
N ARG A 157 -12.77 9.29 -13.22
CA ARG A 157 -13.02 7.90 -12.84
C ARG A 157 -11.71 7.21 -12.48
N LYS A 158 -11.76 6.31 -11.50
CA LYS A 158 -10.65 5.46 -11.06
C LYS A 158 -11.15 4.07 -10.70
N ASP A 159 -10.32 3.07 -10.96
CA ASP A 159 -10.57 1.72 -10.46
C ASP A 159 -10.20 1.68 -8.98
N ALA A 160 -11.08 1.17 -8.14
CA ALA A 160 -10.93 1.20 -6.69
C ALA A 160 -10.62 -0.20 -6.14
N LEU A 161 -9.69 -0.24 -5.18
CA LEU A 161 -9.28 -1.42 -4.44
C LEU A 161 -9.84 -1.35 -3.01
N TYR A 162 -10.32 -2.49 -2.53
CA TYR A 162 -10.98 -2.60 -1.23
C TYR A 162 -10.41 -3.76 -0.42
N VAL A 163 -10.38 -3.61 0.90
CA VAL A 163 -10.27 -4.76 1.81
C VAL A 163 -11.65 -5.39 1.97
N LEU A 164 -11.76 -6.71 1.79
CA LEU A 164 -13.02 -7.45 1.92
C LEU A 164 -12.98 -8.28 3.20
N GLN A 165 -13.56 -7.76 4.29
CA GLN A 165 -13.49 -8.40 5.62
C GLN A 165 -13.99 -9.85 5.60
N ASP A 166 -15.12 -10.09 4.94
CA ASP A 166 -15.78 -11.40 4.86
C ASP A 166 -15.64 -12.04 3.46
N GLY A 167 -14.78 -11.48 2.61
CA GLY A 167 -14.54 -11.97 1.24
C GLY A 167 -15.54 -11.46 0.20
N ASP A 168 -16.49 -10.62 0.59
CA ASP A 168 -17.47 -9.96 -0.29
C ASP A 168 -17.38 -8.42 -0.19
N PHE A 169 -18.23 -7.74 -0.96
CA PHE A 169 -18.27 -6.28 -1.03
C PHE A 169 -19.27 -5.61 -0.09
N GLU A 170 -19.99 -6.34 0.78
CA GLU A 170 -21.00 -5.76 1.67
C GLU A 170 -20.36 -4.86 2.73
N ARG A 171 -19.18 -5.27 3.24
CA ARG A 171 -18.40 -4.54 4.25
C ARG A 171 -17.03 -4.14 3.73
N ALA A 172 -16.97 -3.81 2.44
CA ALA A 172 -15.76 -3.37 1.77
C ALA A 172 -15.24 -2.05 2.38
N ARG A 173 -13.94 -1.99 2.66
CA ARG A 173 -13.27 -0.75 3.09
C ARG A 173 -12.32 -0.28 2.00
N PHE A 174 -12.46 0.96 1.58
CA PHE A 174 -11.59 1.54 0.57
C PHE A 174 -10.13 1.48 1.02
N MET A 175 -9.25 1.10 0.10
CA MET A 175 -7.84 0.91 0.34
C MET A 175 -7.00 1.82 -0.53
N SER A 176 -7.20 1.77 -1.85
CA SER A 176 -6.34 2.44 -2.83
C SER A 176 -7.08 2.52 -4.16
N CYS A 177 -6.54 3.25 -5.13
CA CYS A 177 -7.11 3.35 -6.47
C CYS A 177 -6.03 3.41 -7.54
N MET A 178 -6.44 3.20 -8.77
CA MET A 178 -5.59 3.27 -9.95
C MET A 178 -6.34 3.84 -11.16
N GLY A 179 -5.61 4.21 -12.21
CA GLY A 179 -6.22 4.66 -13.46
C GLY A 179 -7.19 3.61 -14.01
N VAL A 180 -8.29 4.05 -14.64
CA VAL A 180 -9.31 3.14 -15.18
C VAL A 180 -8.70 2.25 -16.25
N MET A 181 -8.67 0.96 -15.97
CA MET A 181 -8.17 -0.04 -16.90
C MET A 181 -9.24 -0.40 -17.92
N ASN A 182 -8.81 -0.69 -19.15
CA ASN A 182 -9.65 -1.36 -20.13
C ASN A 182 -9.69 -2.86 -19.84
N TRP A 183 -10.46 -3.29 -18.82
CA TRP A 183 -10.49 -4.70 -18.39
C TRP A 183 -10.83 -5.71 -19.50
N PRO A 184 -11.72 -5.42 -20.47
CA PRO A 184 -11.95 -6.30 -21.60
C PRO A 184 -10.77 -6.39 -22.60
N SER A 185 -9.85 -5.41 -22.60
CA SER A 185 -8.68 -5.38 -23.48
C SER A 185 -7.52 -4.61 -22.85
N ILE A 186 -6.73 -5.30 -22.01
CA ILE A 186 -5.63 -4.70 -21.25
C ILE A 186 -4.61 -4.05 -22.20
N ASP A 187 -4.37 -2.76 -22.01
CA ASP A 187 -3.59 -1.92 -22.92
C ASP A 187 -2.53 -1.03 -22.27
N PHE A 188 -2.46 -0.99 -20.94
CA PHE A 188 -1.41 -0.30 -20.20
C PHE A 188 -1.14 -0.93 -18.83
N LEU A 189 -0.05 -0.49 -18.18
CA LEU A 189 0.25 -0.76 -16.78
C LEU A 189 -0.10 0.48 -15.95
N PRO A 190 -0.93 0.35 -14.89
CA PRO A 190 -1.48 1.51 -14.20
C PRO A 190 -0.55 2.07 -13.12
N VAL A 191 -0.70 3.37 -12.86
CA VAL A 191 -0.25 4.03 -11.62
C VAL A 191 -1.21 3.66 -10.49
N VAL A 192 -0.68 3.36 -9.30
CA VAL A 192 -1.46 3.15 -8.08
C VAL A 192 -1.27 4.33 -7.13
N GLU A 193 -2.37 4.91 -6.66
CA GLU A 193 -2.39 5.99 -5.68
C GLU A 193 -2.68 5.45 -4.28
N LEU A 194 -2.25 6.17 -3.23
CA LEU A 194 -2.31 5.70 -1.84
C LEU A 194 -1.62 4.34 -1.65
N PHE A 195 -0.45 4.16 -2.28
CA PHE A 195 0.28 2.88 -2.26
C PHE A 195 0.58 2.36 -0.84
N LYS A 196 0.86 3.26 0.12
CA LYS A 196 1.10 2.91 1.54
C LYS A 196 -0.13 2.27 2.22
N SER A 197 -1.31 2.36 1.62
CA SER A 197 -2.55 1.75 2.10
C SER A 197 -2.73 0.30 1.64
N LEU A 198 -1.94 -0.19 0.69
CA LEU A 198 -2.08 -1.55 0.16
C LEU A 198 -1.69 -2.61 1.19
N LEU A 199 -2.57 -3.59 1.38
CA LEU A 199 -2.23 -4.80 2.12
C LEU A 199 -1.07 -5.56 1.46
N PRO A 200 -0.14 -6.14 2.25
CA PRO A 200 0.98 -6.93 1.71
C PRO A 200 0.49 -8.03 0.75
N GLY A 201 1.07 -8.05 -0.45
CA GLY A 201 0.71 -9.00 -1.51
C GLY A 201 -0.33 -8.50 -2.51
N THR A 202 -1.03 -7.39 -2.24
CA THR A 202 -2.07 -6.85 -3.14
C THR A 202 -1.55 -6.59 -4.54
N GLY A 203 -0.39 -5.91 -4.67
CA GLY A 203 0.20 -5.63 -5.98
C GLY A 203 0.49 -6.90 -6.79
N SER A 204 1.02 -7.95 -6.15
CA SER A 204 1.26 -9.23 -6.82
C SER A 204 -0.04 -9.90 -7.26
N ALA A 205 -1.08 -9.91 -6.42
CA ALA A 205 -2.36 -10.51 -6.76
C ALA A 205 -3.08 -9.76 -7.90
N VAL A 206 -3.07 -8.42 -7.88
CA VAL A 206 -3.65 -7.60 -8.96
C VAL A 206 -2.89 -7.82 -10.26
N PHE A 207 -1.57 -7.88 -10.23
CA PHE A 207 -0.79 -8.16 -11.44
C PHE A 207 -0.94 -9.60 -11.95
N GLU A 208 -1.19 -10.57 -11.06
CA GLU A 208 -1.56 -11.94 -11.46
C GLU A 208 -2.89 -11.95 -12.24
N LEU A 209 -3.88 -11.15 -11.80
CA LEU A 209 -5.13 -10.96 -12.54
C LEU A 209 -4.91 -10.24 -13.88
N ILE A 210 -4.20 -9.10 -13.88
CA ILE A 210 -3.91 -8.31 -15.10
C ILE A 210 -3.18 -9.18 -16.12
N ARG A 211 -2.15 -9.90 -15.68
CA ARG A 211 -1.37 -10.80 -16.53
C ARG A 211 -2.23 -11.92 -17.11
N GLY A 212 -3.05 -12.54 -16.27
CA GLY A 212 -3.96 -13.60 -16.69
C GLY A 212 -4.99 -13.15 -17.73
N LEU A 213 -5.64 -12.00 -17.50
CA LEU A 213 -6.58 -11.42 -18.45
C LEU A 213 -5.91 -11.02 -19.76
N TYR A 214 -4.73 -10.40 -19.67
CA TYR A 214 -3.93 -10.05 -20.84
C TYR A 214 -3.61 -11.29 -21.68
N ASP A 215 -3.21 -12.40 -21.05
CA ASP A 215 -2.87 -13.63 -21.79
C ASP A 215 -4.11 -14.23 -22.48
N ASP A 216 -5.26 -14.27 -21.81
CA ASP A 216 -6.52 -14.71 -22.44
C ASP A 216 -6.88 -13.87 -23.68
N GLN A 217 -6.66 -12.56 -23.60
CA GLN A 217 -7.02 -11.60 -24.65
C GLN A 217 -6.06 -11.62 -25.84
N ASN A 218 -4.86 -12.17 -25.67
CA ASN A 218 -3.85 -12.29 -26.71
C ASN A 218 -3.66 -13.74 -27.18
N ASP A 219 -4.43 -14.69 -26.65
CA ASP A 219 -4.38 -16.10 -27.04
C ASP A 219 -4.70 -16.25 -28.54
N GLY A 220 -3.90 -17.07 -29.24
CA GLY A 220 -3.97 -17.23 -30.70
C GLY A 220 -3.43 -16.06 -31.54
N GLY A 221 -2.96 -14.97 -30.94
CA GLY A 221 -2.29 -13.87 -31.64
C GLY A 221 -0.86 -14.21 -32.09
N SER A 222 -0.43 -13.67 -33.24
CA SER A 222 0.94 -13.90 -33.77
C SER A 222 2.02 -13.11 -33.03
N THR A 223 1.66 -12.01 -32.37
CA THR A 223 2.57 -11.18 -31.55
C THR A 223 1.81 -10.61 -30.35
N SER A 224 2.44 -10.64 -29.17
CA SER A 224 1.86 -10.09 -27.95
C SER A 224 1.83 -8.56 -27.98
N ARG A 225 0.70 -7.96 -27.59
CA ARG A 225 0.54 -6.50 -27.55
C ARG A 225 1.49 -5.84 -26.53
N PRO A 226 2.37 -4.91 -26.92
CA PRO A 226 3.20 -4.20 -25.96
C PRO A 226 2.36 -3.31 -25.03
N LEU A 227 2.68 -3.31 -23.74
CA LEU A 227 2.10 -2.41 -22.74
C LEU A 227 3.05 -1.24 -22.45
N ARG A 228 2.50 -0.14 -21.93
CA ARG A 228 3.25 1.02 -21.44
C ARG A 228 2.75 1.42 -20.06
N TYR A 229 3.62 1.99 -19.25
CA TYR A 229 3.21 2.60 -17.98
C TYR A 229 2.50 3.93 -18.26
N ARG A 230 1.28 4.10 -17.73
CA ARG A 230 0.46 5.31 -17.93
C ARG A 230 -0.24 5.73 -16.64
N GLY A 231 -0.36 7.05 -16.47
CA GLY A 231 -1.17 7.69 -15.44
C GLY A 231 -1.03 9.21 -15.50
N ILE A 232 -1.92 9.92 -14.79
CA ILE A 232 -1.94 11.39 -14.76
C ILE A 232 -1.89 11.88 -13.31
N PRO A 233 -0.73 12.39 -12.84
CA PRO A 233 0.60 12.22 -13.44
C PRO A 233 1.18 10.82 -13.18
N THR A 234 2.33 10.51 -13.79
CA THR A 234 3.07 9.27 -13.52
C THR A 234 3.94 9.42 -12.27
N TYR A 235 3.97 8.39 -11.43
CA TYR A 235 4.84 8.30 -10.26
C TYR A 235 5.69 7.04 -10.32
N PRO A 236 6.75 6.99 -11.14
CA PRO A 236 7.61 5.82 -11.21
C PRO A 236 8.33 5.60 -9.87
N SER A 237 8.45 4.34 -9.47
CA SER A 237 9.19 3.94 -8.27
C SER A 237 9.90 2.63 -8.51
N GLU A 238 10.99 2.39 -7.76
CA GLU A 238 11.69 1.10 -7.83
C GLU A 238 10.77 -0.07 -7.47
N ALA A 239 9.87 0.10 -6.49
CA ALA A 239 8.89 -0.90 -6.12
C ALA A 239 7.95 -1.25 -7.29
N ALA A 240 7.44 -0.25 -8.01
CA ALA A 240 6.62 -0.46 -9.20
C ALA A 240 7.42 -1.15 -10.31
N PHE A 241 8.64 -0.70 -10.59
CA PHE A 241 9.50 -1.32 -11.61
C PHE A 241 9.76 -2.81 -11.32
N ARG A 242 10.12 -3.14 -10.08
CA ARG A 242 10.37 -4.52 -9.64
C ARG A 242 9.11 -5.39 -9.73
N LEU A 243 7.95 -4.85 -9.35
CA LEU A 243 6.67 -5.54 -9.48
C LEU A 243 6.35 -5.82 -10.94
N PHE A 244 6.42 -4.81 -11.81
CA PHE A 244 6.13 -4.97 -13.24
C PHE A 244 7.10 -5.96 -13.88
N SER A 245 8.39 -5.86 -13.55
CA SER A 245 9.46 -6.75 -14.02
C SER A 245 9.24 -8.23 -13.64
N SER A 246 8.41 -8.49 -12.63
CA SER A 246 8.06 -9.86 -12.24
C SER A 246 7.08 -10.51 -13.24
N PHE A 247 6.23 -9.72 -13.91
CA PHE A 247 5.19 -10.21 -14.82
C PHE A 247 5.43 -9.84 -16.29
N PHE A 248 6.21 -8.79 -16.53
CA PHE A 248 6.52 -8.26 -17.85
C PHE A 248 8.01 -7.91 -17.97
N THR A 249 8.59 -8.09 -19.15
CA THR A 249 9.97 -7.72 -19.45
C THR A 249 10.03 -6.29 -19.97
N PRO A 250 10.77 -5.37 -19.30
CA PRO A 250 10.95 -4.01 -19.78
C PRO A 250 11.89 -3.96 -20.99
N GLN A 251 11.58 -3.09 -21.94
CA GLN A 251 12.37 -2.81 -23.12
C GLN A 251 12.44 -1.29 -23.35
N ALA A 252 13.63 -0.80 -23.68
CA ALA A 252 13.87 0.58 -24.05
C ALA A 252 14.50 0.67 -25.44
N ALA A 253 14.11 1.69 -26.20
CA ALA A 253 14.67 1.94 -27.52
C ALA A 253 16.17 2.27 -27.45
N GLY A 254 16.93 1.81 -28.44
CA GLY A 254 18.34 2.17 -28.62
C GLY A 254 19.29 1.65 -27.53
N GLY A 255 18.93 0.58 -26.80
CA GLY A 255 19.79 -0.02 -25.78
C GLY A 255 19.93 0.80 -24.49
N SER A 256 19.07 1.79 -24.28
CA SER A 256 19.03 2.56 -23.02
C SER A 256 18.70 1.66 -21.83
N ASP A 257 19.21 1.99 -20.65
CA ASP A 257 18.82 1.31 -19.42
C ASP A 257 17.34 1.57 -19.11
N SER A 258 16.55 0.50 -19.05
CA SER A 258 15.09 0.61 -18.88
C SER A 258 14.71 1.07 -17.48
N PHE A 259 15.52 0.76 -16.47
CA PHE A 259 15.28 1.23 -15.10
C PHE A 259 15.45 2.75 -15.00
N THR A 260 16.58 3.27 -15.46
CA THR A 260 16.85 4.72 -15.50
C THR A 260 15.80 5.47 -16.31
N LEU A 261 15.38 4.91 -17.44
CA LEU A 261 14.31 5.49 -18.26
C LEU A 261 12.96 5.51 -17.53
N PHE A 262 12.63 4.42 -16.85
CA PHE A 262 11.40 4.30 -16.07
C PHE A 262 11.35 5.29 -14.91
N MET A 263 12.46 5.45 -14.17
CA MET A 263 12.54 6.33 -13.00
C MET A 263 12.38 7.82 -13.32
N ASN A 264 12.45 8.22 -14.59
CA ASN A 264 12.15 9.59 -15.01
C ASN A 264 10.64 9.74 -15.32
N PRO A 265 9.87 10.52 -14.54
CA PRO A 265 8.42 10.66 -14.73
C PRO A 265 8.01 11.04 -16.17
N GLU A 266 8.72 11.99 -16.79
CA GLU A 266 8.45 12.50 -18.14
C GLU A 266 8.73 11.47 -19.26
N ARG A 267 9.54 10.45 -18.95
CA ARG A 267 9.99 9.44 -19.92
C ARG A 267 9.55 8.03 -19.57
N SER A 268 8.94 7.83 -18.41
CA SER A 268 8.54 6.53 -17.87
C SER A 268 7.62 5.74 -18.82
N SER A 269 6.74 6.43 -19.54
CA SER A 269 5.84 5.85 -20.55
C SER A 269 6.54 5.38 -21.83
N ARG A 270 7.82 5.71 -22.03
CA ARG A 270 8.62 5.25 -23.18
C ARG A 270 9.16 3.83 -23.00
N VAL A 271 9.14 3.28 -21.79
CA VAL A 271 9.46 1.88 -21.55
C VAL A 271 8.31 1.01 -22.06
N VAL A 272 8.65 0.06 -22.94
CA VAL A 272 7.73 -0.94 -23.45
C VAL A 272 7.81 -2.18 -22.57
N TRP A 273 6.68 -2.77 -22.26
CA TRP A 273 6.58 -3.96 -21.41
C TRP A 273 5.97 -5.10 -22.22
N LEU A 274 6.73 -6.18 -22.37
CA LEU A 274 6.28 -7.42 -23.03
C LEU A 274 6.02 -8.51 -21.99
N PRO A 275 5.18 -9.51 -22.28
CA PRO A 275 5.04 -10.70 -21.44
C PRO A 275 6.38 -11.27 -20.95
N ALA A 276 6.53 -11.48 -19.64
CA ALA A 276 7.67 -12.24 -19.14
C ALA A 276 7.47 -13.74 -19.45
N ALA A 277 8.56 -14.43 -19.82
CA ALA A 277 8.50 -15.87 -20.10
C ALA A 277 8.14 -16.70 -18.87
N THR A 278 8.54 -16.23 -17.68
CA THR A 278 8.24 -16.86 -16.39
C THR A 278 7.69 -15.83 -15.42
N MET A 279 6.43 -16.00 -15.02
CA MET A 279 5.79 -15.18 -13.99
C MET A 279 5.79 -15.88 -12.62
N PRO A 280 5.63 -15.13 -11.52
CA PRO A 280 5.30 -15.67 -10.20
C PRO A 280 4.02 -16.50 -10.24
N ILE A 281 4.05 -17.68 -9.62
CA ILE A 281 2.92 -18.59 -9.53
C ILE A 281 2.74 -19.02 -8.08
N ARG A 282 1.50 -18.96 -7.59
CA ARG A 282 1.14 -19.23 -6.19
C ARG A 282 0.52 -20.61 -6.01
N TYR A 283 0.89 -21.25 -4.91
CA TYR A 283 0.36 -22.53 -4.45
C TYR A 283 -0.02 -22.36 -2.98
N PHE A 284 -1.27 -22.66 -2.63
CA PHE A 284 -1.75 -22.61 -1.25
C PHE A 284 -1.71 -24.00 -0.64
N ASP A 285 -1.13 -24.12 0.54
CA ASP A 285 -1.23 -25.30 1.38
C ASP A 285 -2.13 -24.99 2.58
N GLN A 286 -3.35 -25.51 2.54
CA GLN A 286 -4.33 -25.25 3.60
C GLN A 286 -3.91 -25.85 4.95
N ARG A 287 -3.12 -26.93 4.95
CA ARG A 287 -2.74 -27.66 6.17
C ARG A 287 -1.80 -26.85 7.06
N THR A 288 -0.82 -26.21 6.44
CA THR A 288 0.16 -25.35 7.11
C THR A 288 -0.27 -23.88 7.11
N GLY A 289 -1.30 -23.52 6.35
CA GLY A 289 -1.71 -22.13 6.15
C GLY A 289 -0.65 -21.33 5.40
N ALA A 290 0.14 -21.99 4.55
CA ALA A 290 1.23 -21.38 3.80
C ALA A 290 0.83 -21.11 2.34
N CYS A 291 1.36 -20.03 1.79
CA CYS A 291 1.34 -19.75 0.36
C CYS A 291 2.78 -19.72 -0.16
N LEU A 292 3.08 -20.60 -1.11
CA LEU A 292 4.37 -20.69 -1.76
C LEU A 292 4.31 -20.01 -3.12
N ASN A 293 5.28 -19.13 -3.39
CA ASN A 293 5.38 -18.40 -4.64
C ASN A 293 6.64 -18.85 -5.39
N PHE A 294 6.44 -19.41 -6.57
CA PHE A 294 7.50 -19.93 -7.44
C PHE A 294 7.67 -19.08 -8.70
N GLN A 295 8.90 -18.95 -9.17
CA GLN A 295 9.20 -18.37 -10.47
C GLN A 295 10.31 -19.18 -11.14
N GLY A 296 10.02 -19.75 -12.32
CA GLY A 296 10.99 -20.59 -13.04
C GLY A 296 11.46 -21.81 -12.25
N GLY A 297 10.58 -22.45 -11.47
CA GLY A 297 10.89 -23.62 -10.63
C GLY A 297 11.61 -23.30 -9.31
N LEU A 298 12.00 -22.05 -9.08
CA LEU A 298 12.64 -21.61 -7.83
C LEU A 298 11.60 -21.04 -6.87
N LEU A 299 11.68 -21.42 -5.58
CA LEU A 299 10.91 -20.75 -4.54
C LEU A 299 11.43 -19.32 -4.39
N HIS A 300 10.55 -18.34 -4.63
CA HIS A 300 10.89 -16.92 -4.52
C HIS A 300 10.43 -16.34 -3.18
N ARG A 301 9.26 -16.76 -2.70
CA ARG A 301 8.65 -16.26 -1.45
C ARG A 301 7.77 -17.34 -0.81
N ALA A 302 7.74 -17.39 0.51
CA ALA A 302 6.77 -18.15 1.30
C ALA A 302 6.12 -17.25 2.34
N THR A 303 4.79 -17.32 2.46
CA THR A 303 4.01 -16.55 3.44
C THR A 303 3.21 -17.53 4.29
N VAL A 304 3.19 -17.33 5.61
CA VAL A 304 2.45 -18.19 6.55
C VAL A 304 1.38 -17.34 7.23
N ALA A 305 0.11 -17.69 7.06
CA ALA A 305 -1.02 -16.86 7.51
C ALA A 305 -1.05 -16.65 9.04
N SER A 306 -0.49 -17.58 9.81
CA SER A 306 -0.42 -17.53 11.28
C SER A 306 0.81 -16.80 11.83
N ASP A 307 1.65 -16.20 10.97
CA ASP A 307 2.87 -15.51 11.37
C ASP A 307 2.59 -14.13 11.98
N SER A 308 2.85 -13.98 13.28
CA SER A 308 2.63 -12.72 14.00
C SER A 308 3.60 -11.59 13.61
N SER A 309 4.68 -11.89 12.87
CA SER A 309 5.53 -10.83 12.30
C SER A 309 4.85 -10.12 11.12
N GLY A 310 3.83 -10.72 10.50
CA GLY A 310 3.14 -10.14 9.35
C GLY A 310 4.07 -9.92 8.14
N LEU A 311 5.13 -10.74 8.01
CA LEU A 311 6.12 -10.69 6.93
C LEU A 311 6.14 -12.02 6.16
N SER A 312 6.63 -11.96 4.92
CA SER A 312 6.97 -13.16 4.15
C SER A 312 8.44 -13.52 4.33
N TYR A 313 8.75 -14.79 4.13
CA TYR A 313 10.11 -15.28 3.94
C TYR A 313 10.46 -15.21 2.45
N VAL A 314 11.68 -14.80 2.11
CA VAL A 314 12.09 -14.65 0.69
C VAL A 314 13.34 -15.45 0.36
N SER A 315 13.49 -15.79 -0.91
CA SER A 315 14.72 -16.43 -1.37
C SER A 315 15.93 -15.52 -1.15
N PRO A 316 17.07 -16.04 -0.65
CA PRO A 316 18.32 -15.29 -0.53
C PRO A 316 18.97 -15.02 -1.89
N LYS A 317 18.58 -15.73 -2.95
CA LYS A 317 19.22 -15.68 -4.26
C LYS A 317 19.16 -14.27 -4.86
N GLY A 318 20.32 -13.75 -5.27
CA GLY A 318 20.42 -12.44 -5.94
C GLY A 318 20.21 -11.23 -5.02
N ARG A 319 20.17 -11.43 -3.69
CA ARG A 319 19.97 -10.35 -2.72
C ARG A 319 21.26 -10.05 -1.95
N ARG A 320 21.50 -8.77 -1.68
CA ARG A 320 22.59 -8.32 -0.79
C ARG A 320 22.27 -8.63 0.67
N PHE A 321 21.01 -8.46 1.05
CA PHE A 321 20.47 -8.77 2.37
C PHE A 321 19.06 -9.35 2.21
N VAL A 322 18.66 -10.17 3.16
CA VAL A 322 17.30 -10.71 3.24
C VAL A 322 16.50 -9.81 4.19
N PRO A 323 15.33 -9.29 3.80
CA PRO A 323 14.50 -8.44 4.66
C PRO A 323 14.26 -9.08 6.03
N CYS A 324 14.63 -8.34 7.08
CA CYS A 324 14.50 -8.77 8.48
C CYS A 324 15.11 -10.16 8.77
N ASP A 325 16.13 -10.58 8.01
CA ASP A 325 16.76 -11.91 8.07
C ASP A 325 15.78 -13.10 7.89
N ARG A 326 14.64 -12.90 7.21
CA ARG A 326 13.62 -13.93 6.97
C ARG A 326 13.80 -14.59 5.61
N ARG A 327 14.42 -15.77 5.57
CA ARG A 327 14.68 -16.50 4.32
C ARG A 327 13.84 -17.77 4.17
N ALA A 328 13.51 -18.09 2.93
CA ALA A 328 12.91 -19.36 2.54
C ALA A 328 13.76 -20.02 1.46
N GLU A 329 13.95 -21.34 1.58
CA GLU A 329 14.65 -22.15 0.59
C GLU A 329 14.03 -23.54 0.49
N ILE A 330 14.26 -24.21 -0.63
CA ILE A 330 13.98 -25.64 -0.77
C ILE A 330 15.27 -26.39 -0.47
N SER A 331 15.20 -27.26 0.53
CA SER A 331 16.29 -28.13 0.95
C SER A 331 15.75 -29.53 1.21
N GLU A 332 16.37 -30.54 0.58
CA GLU A 332 16.03 -31.95 0.75
C GLU A 332 14.56 -32.27 0.45
N GLY A 333 13.99 -31.60 -0.56
CA GLY A 333 12.58 -31.77 -0.94
C GLY A 333 11.57 -31.11 0.02
N HIS A 334 12.05 -30.30 0.97
CA HIS A 334 11.20 -29.57 1.92
C HIS A 334 11.39 -28.06 1.80
N VAL A 335 10.35 -27.29 2.15
CA VAL A 335 10.49 -25.85 2.33
C VAL A 335 11.01 -25.58 3.73
N VAL A 336 12.16 -24.92 3.82
CA VAL A 336 12.77 -24.51 5.08
C VAL A 336 12.65 -23.00 5.23
N LEU A 337 11.97 -22.58 6.29
CA LEU A 337 11.83 -21.18 6.70
C LEU A 337 12.84 -20.89 7.81
N LYS A 338 13.62 -19.82 7.65
CA LYS A 338 14.57 -19.37 8.66
C LYS A 338 14.31 -17.91 9.03
N ASP A 339 14.09 -17.68 10.31
CA ASP A 339 14.01 -16.37 10.96
C ASP A 339 15.20 -16.27 11.91
N ARG A 340 16.31 -15.73 11.39
CA ARG A 340 17.61 -15.74 12.07
C ARG A 340 18.04 -17.15 12.48
N ASN A 341 18.03 -17.44 13.79
CA ASN A 341 18.44 -18.71 14.39
C ASN A 341 17.28 -19.70 14.54
N HIS A 342 16.04 -19.27 14.26
CA HIS A 342 14.88 -20.15 14.29
C HIS A 342 14.66 -20.75 12.90
N GLU A 343 14.52 -22.07 12.84
CA GLU A 343 14.29 -22.82 11.62
C GLU A 343 13.01 -23.64 11.75
N THR A 344 12.18 -23.57 10.72
CA THR A 344 10.92 -24.31 10.62
C THR A 344 10.83 -24.99 9.26
N THR A 345 10.68 -26.30 9.25
CA THR A 345 10.44 -27.08 8.04
C THR A 345 8.94 -27.20 7.80
N LEU A 346 8.47 -26.80 6.62
CA LEU A 346 7.08 -26.98 6.23
C LEU A 346 6.89 -28.32 5.52
N ALA A 347 5.93 -29.11 6.00
CA ALA A 347 5.48 -30.33 5.35
C ALA A 347 4.44 -29.98 4.26
N VAL A 348 4.94 -29.54 3.11
CA VAL A 348 4.12 -29.08 1.96
C VAL A 348 4.41 -29.93 0.72
N THR A 349 3.40 -30.10 -0.12
CA THR A 349 3.59 -30.74 -1.43
C THR A 349 4.26 -29.74 -2.37
N LEU A 350 5.47 -30.05 -2.82
CA LEU A 350 6.18 -29.21 -3.79
C LEU A 350 5.60 -29.37 -5.20
N PRO A 351 5.43 -28.27 -5.96
CA PRO A 351 5.08 -28.34 -7.37
C PRO A 351 6.09 -29.15 -8.18
N GLN A 352 5.63 -29.81 -9.24
CA GLN A 352 6.51 -30.54 -10.14
C GLN A 352 7.53 -29.58 -10.79
N GLY A 353 8.81 -29.99 -10.82
CA GLY A 353 9.89 -29.16 -11.36
C GLY A 353 10.45 -28.13 -10.38
N SER A 354 10.05 -28.19 -9.10
CA SER A 354 10.69 -27.41 -8.04
C SER A 354 12.17 -27.76 -7.94
N LEU A 355 13.01 -26.73 -7.85
CA LEU A 355 14.46 -26.86 -7.79
C LEU A 355 14.97 -26.66 -6.37
N GLU A 356 15.90 -27.51 -5.95
CA GLU A 356 16.71 -27.32 -4.75
C GLU A 356 17.44 -25.97 -4.79
N GLN A 357 17.46 -25.30 -3.65
CA GLN A 357 18.16 -24.03 -3.49
C GLN A 357 19.26 -24.21 -2.47
N SER A 358 20.46 -24.46 -2.97
CA SER A 358 21.65 -24.55 -2.11
C SER A 358 21.85 -23.23 -1.38
N GLY A 359 21.93 -23.30 -0.04
CA GLY A 359 22.00 -22.15 0.85
C GLY A 359 23.26 -21.32 0.62
N VAL A 360 23.17 -20.33 -0.27
CA VAL A 360 24.18 -19.27 -0.35
C VAL A 360 24.20 -18.59 1.03
N PRO A 361 25.34 -18.55 1.72
CA PRO A 361 25.42 -17.89 3.02
C PRO A 361 25.12 -16.40 2.83
N VAL A 362 23.95 -15.95 3.29
CA VAL A 362 23.67 -14.53 3.47
C VAL A 362 24.07 -14.18 4.90
N ALA A 363 24.90 -13.16 5.05
CA ALA A 363 25.29 -12.66 6.36
C ALA A 363 24.04 -12.21 7.12
N MET A 364 23.84 -12.80 8.31
CA MET A 364 22.80 -12.38 9.23
C MET A 364 23.13 -10.98 9.76
N SER A 365 22.13 -10.12 9.86
CA SER A 365 22.35 -8.80 10.44
C SER A 365 22.77 -8.88 11.92
N PRO A 366 23.64 -7.96 12.39
CA PRO A 366 24.10 -7.96 13.78
C PRO A 366 22.98 -7.59 14.77
N VAL A 367 21.94 -6.89 14.32
CA VAL A 367 20.83 -6.40 15.16
C VAL A 367 19.50 -6.82 14.56
N ASP A 368 18.66 -7.49 15.36
CA ASP A 368 17.29 -7.86 15.00
C ASP A 368 16.36 -6.64 15.11
N TRP A 369 15.39 -6.50 14.21
CA TRP A 369 14.34 -5.47 14.30
C TRP A 369 13.57 -5.56 15.62
N ARG A 370 13.43 -6.76 16.20
CA ARG A 370 12.75 -6.99 17.48
C ARG A 370 13.45 -6.33 18.66
N SER A 371 14.76 -6.06 18.54
CA SER A 371 15.56 -5.51 19.63
C SER A 371 15.16 -4.09 20.04
N VAL A 372 14.44 -3.36 19.18
CA VAL A 372 13.96 -2.01 19.54
C VAL A 372 12.89 -2.08 20.62
N PHE A 373 12.16 -3.19 20.78
CA PHE A 373 11.12 -3.33 21.78
C PHE A 373 11.72 -3.69 23.15
N VAL A 374 11.78 -2.72 24.06
CA VAL A 374 12.46 -2.86 25.35
C VAL A 374 11.83 -3.95 26.22
N GLN A 375 10.49 -4.05 26.21
CA GLN A 375 9.74 -5.09 26.93
C GLN A 375 9.51 -6.37 26.11
N GLY A 376 10.12 -6.48 24.93
CA GLY A 376 9.81 -7.51 23.94
C GLY A 376 8.68 -7.12 23.01
N VAL A 377 8.58 -7.80 21.87
CA VAL A 377 7.55 -7.53 20.86
C VAL A 377 6.17 -7.80 21.47
N PRO A 378 5.24 -6.83 21.44
CA PRO A 378 3.89 -7.04 21.97
C PRO A 378 3.17 -8.18 21.24
N PRO A 379 2.26 -8.92 21.92
CA PRO A 379 1.47 -9.94 21.27
C PRO A 379 0.51 -9.30 20.25
N ILE A 380 0.69 -9.64 18.97
CA ILE A 380 -0.12 -9.12 17.85
C ILE A 380 -0.72 -10.30 17.11
N LEU A 381 -2.01 -10.24 16.80
CA LEU A 381 -2.66 -11.25 15.98
C LEU A 381 -2.11 -11.17 14.54
N PRO A 382 -1.88 -12.30 13.85
CA PRO A 382 -1.34 -12.28 12.48
C PRO A 382 -2.15 -11.40 11.51
N ALA A 383 -3.48 -11.41 11.62
CA ALA A 383 -4.36 -10.57 10.81
C ALA A 383 -4.08 -9.07 11.02
N ASP A 384 -3.82 -8.63 12.26
CA ASP A 384 -3.47 -7.25 12.57
C ASP A 384 -2.04 -6.93 12.10
N ALA A 385 -1.11 -7.89 12.24
CA ALA A 385 0.26 -7.74 11.77
C ALA A 385 0.36 -7.58 10.25
N TYR A 386 -0.43 -8.34 9.47
CA TYR A 386 -0.53 -8.15 8.03
C TYR A 386 -1.40 -6.93 7.67
N GLY A 387 -2.44 -6.67 8.47
CA GLY A 387 -3.46 -5.65 8.25
C GLY A 387 -3.14 -4.23 8.70
N ALA A 388 -1.98 -4.01 9.34
CA ALA A 388 -1.51 -2.69 9.80
C ALA A 388 -1.11 -1.77 8.63
N VAL A 389 -2.12 -1.31 7.88
CA VAL A 389 -2.03 -0.34 6.79
C VAL A 389 -3.01 0.81 7.03
N LEU A 390 -2.73 1.96 6.46
CA LEU A 390 -3.56 3.15 6.66
C LEU A 390 -4.71 3.15 5.67
N LEU A 391 -5.92 2.94 6.16
CA LEU A 391 -7.14 2.98 5.34
C LEU A 391 -7.85 4.31 5.54
N TYR A 392 -8.37 4.86 4.45
CA TYR A 392 -9.04 6.15 4.41
C TYR A 392 -10.49 5.95 3.97
N PRO A 393 -11.47 6.66 4.56
CA PRO A 393 -12.84 6.63 4.08
C PRO A 393 -12.93 7.27 2.68
N GLU A 394 -13.77 6.70 1.81
CA GLU A 394 -14.10 7.29 0.51
C GLU A 394 -15.32 8.23 0.57
N ASP A 395 -16.03 8.22 1.70
CA ASP A 395 -17.18 9.05 2.01
C ASP A 395 -16.79 10.23 2.91
N ASP A 396 -17.79 10.86 3.53
CA ASP A 396 -17.62 12.00 4.41
C ASP A 396 -17.31 11.60 5.87
N SER A 397 -16.94 10.36 6.14
CA SER A 397 -16.52 9.91 7.47
C SER A 397 -15.19 10.53 7.91
N GLU A 398 -14.98 10.56 9.23
CA GLU A 398 -13.73 11.01 9.85
C GLU A 398 -12.58 10.02 9.56
N ILE A 399 -11.42 10.55 9.17
CA ILE A 399 -10.17 9.80 9.03
C ILE A 399 -9.68 9.39 10.43
N GLY A 400 -9.44 8.10 10.62
CA GLY A 400 -8.97 7.56 11.89
C GLY A 400 -7.59 8.07 12.32
N GLU A 401 -7.32 7.98 13.62
CA GLU A 401 -6.13 8.55 14.30
C GLU A 401 -4.82 8.23 13.56
N CYS A 402 -4.47 6.95 13.42
CA CYS A 402 -3.23 6.52 12.74
C CYS A 402 -3.16 6.99 11.27
N ALA A 403 -4.29 7.02 10.56
CA ALA A 403 -4.35 7.41 9.16
C ALA A 403 -4.15 8.92 8.96
N ALA A 404 -4.44 9.74 9.97
CA ALA A 404 -4.20 11.18 9.94
C ALA A 404 -2.73 11.56 10.20
N GLN A 405 -1.95 10.71 10.89
CA GLN A 405 -0.57 11.01 11.29
C GLN A 405 0.37 11.37 10.12
N PRO A 406 0.35 10.65 8.97
CA PRO A 406 1.25 10.95 7.86
C PRO A 406 1.08 12.34 7.26
N PHE A 407 -0.13 12.92 7.30
CA PHE A 407 -0.32 14.28 6.78
C PHE A 407 0.58 15.27 7.49
N VAL A 408 0.77 15.09 8.80
CA VAL A 408 1.64 15.95 9.59
C VAL A 408 3.10 15.51 9.51
N ALA A 409 3.37 14.21 9.60
CA ALA A 409 4.75 13.72 9.59
C ALA A 409 5.48 13.99 8.27
N ASP A 410 4.81 13.77 7.12
CA ASP A 410 5.39 14.07 5.80
C ASP A 410 5.60 15.59 5.65
N TYR A 411 4.69 16.43 6.17
CA TYR A 411 4.86 17.89 6.16
C TYR A 411 6.03 18.37 7.03
N LEU A 412 6.19 17.80 8.23
CA LEU A 412 7.32 18.12 9.11
C LEU A 412 8.66 17.67 8.52
N GLN A 413 8.66 16.57 7.77
CA GLN A 413 9.84 16.13 7.02
C GLN A 413 10.19 17.15 5.93
N ASP A 414 9.22 17.57 5.12
CA ASP A 414 9.42 18.61 4.10
C ASP A 414 9.93 19.92 4.72
N LEU A 415 9.37 20.34 5.85
CA LEU A 415 9.84 21.52 6.59
C LEU A 415 11.27 21.36 7.09
N GLY A 416 11.65 20.19 7.60
CA GLY A 416 13.02 19.93 8.05
C GLY A 416 14.07 20.06 6.94
N GLU A 417 13.67 19.83 5.69
CA GLU A 417 14.52 19.96 4.51
C GLU A 417 14.54 21.39 3.94
N GLN A 418 13.42 22.11 4.02
CA GLN A 418 13.22 23.41 3.37
C GLN A 418 13.46 24.61 4.29
N ASP A 419 13.10 24.49 5.57
CA ASP A 419 13.26 25.53 6.58
C ASP A 419 14.58 25.36 7.34
N ARG A 420 15.42 26.39 7.30
CA ARG A 420 16.76 26.34 7.91
C ARG A 420 16.73 26.27 9.43
N GLU A 421 15.76 26.91 10.07
CA GLU A 421 15.66 26.93 11.53
C GLU A 421 15.16 25.60 12.05
N ILE A 422 14.09 25.07 11.44
CA ILE A 422 13.55 23.74 11.79
C ILE A 422 14.59 22.66 11.46
N GLY A 423 15.21 22.71 10.28
CA GLY A 423 16.28 21.80 9.90
C GLY A 423 17.48 21.84 10.87
N ALA A 424 17.84 23.01 11.38
CA ALA A 424 18.88 23.14 12.41
C ALA A 424 18.48 22.48 13.74
N VAL A 425 17.23 22.66 14.19
CA VAL A 425 16.69 22.03 15.40
C VAL A 425 16.75 20.50 15.29
N LEU A 426 16.20 19.95 14.20
CA LEU A 426 16.13 18.51 13.99
C LEU A 426 17.52 17.89 13.82
N SER A 427 18.39 18.52 13.03
CA SER A 427 19.75 18.04 12.82
C SER A 427 20.58 18.08 14.10
N GLN A 428 20.39 19.05 14.99
CA GLN A 428 21.15 19.20 16.24
C GLN A 428 20.62 18.35 17.39
N ALA A 429 19.38 17.86 17.33
CA ALA A 429 18.82 16.96 18.33
C ALA A 429 19.73 15.74 18.57
N ARG A 430 19.79 15.28 19.82
CA ARG A 430 20.50 14.09 20.28
C ARG A 430 19.55 13.08 20.91
N ARG A 431 18.53 13.58 21.61
CA ARG A 431 17.48 12.77 22.24
C ARG A 431 16.11 13.22 21.77
N VAL A 432 15.35 12.31 21.19
CA VAL A 432 14.03 12.58 20.60
C VAL A 432 12.99 11.63 21.21
N LEU A 433 11.86 12.20 21.63
CA LEU A 433 10.69 11.44 22.07
C LEU A 433 9.63 11.47 20.97
N ILE A 434 9.05 10.31 20.65
CA ILE A 434 7.90 10.17 19.77
C ILE A 434 6.78 9.56 20.59
N ASP A 435 5.74 10.36 20.86
CA ASP A 435 4.58 9.97 21.65
C ASP A 435 3.35 9.81 20.74
N ASN A 436 2.78 8.60 20.72
CA ASN A 436 1.58 8.25 19.98
C ASN A 436 1.67 8.47 18.45
N GLY A 437 2.88 8.38 17.88
CA GLY A 437 3.16 8.49 16.43
C GLY A 437 3.34 7.14 15.72
N ASP A 438 2.64 6.09 16.16
CA ASP A 438 2.92 4.69 15.78
C ASP A 438 2.91 4.42 14.26
N ALA A 439 2.16 5.19 13.47
CA ALA A 439 2.10 5.01 12.02
C ALA A 439 3.22 5.75 11.26
N VAL A 440 3.99 6.60 11.94
CA VAL A 440 4.94 7.56 11.32
C VAL A 440 6.30 7.60 12.01
N ILE A 441 6.62 6.62 12.87
CA ILE A 441 7.88 6.58 13.63
C ILE A 441 9.10 6.78 12.70
N ALA A 442 9.15 6.08 11.56
CA ALA A 442 10.28 6.20 10.63
C ALA A 442 10.40 7.59 9.98
N ASN A 443 9.29 8.32 9.79
CA ASN A 443 9.33 9.70 9.30
C ASN A 443 9.91 10.67 10.34
N CYS A 444 9.76 10.37 11.63
CA CYS A 444 10.29 11.18 12.73
C CYS A 444 11.77 10.87 13.06
N ILE A 445 12.37 9.87 12.41
CA ILE A 445 13.76 9.44 12.66
C ILE A 445 14.65 9.87 11.48
N THR A 446 15.68 10.65 11.80
CA THR A 446 16.66 11.12 10.80
C THR A 446 17.89 10.22 10.79
N PHE A 447 18.19 9.65 9.63
CA PHE A 447 19.28 8.71 9.39
C PHE A 447 20.55 9.38 8.82
N ASP A 448 21.01 10.47 9.45
CA ASP A 448 22.27 11.17 9.12
C ASP A 448 23.38 10.90 10.14
N ARG A 449 23.03 10.61 11.40
CA ARG A 449 23.96 10.28 12.49
C ARG A 449 23.24 9.51 13.61
N PRO A 450 23.96 8.81 14.51
CA PRO A 450 23.32 8.16 15.65
C PRO A 450 22.70 9.19 16.61
N ARG A 451 21.46 8.95 17.03
CA ARG A 451 20.72 9.71 18.06
C ARG A 451 19.87 8.74 18.87
N ASP A 452 19.59 9.09 20.12
CA ASP A 452 18.72 8.29 20.97
C ASP A 452 17.25 8.64 20.72
N TYR A 453 16.47 7.65 20.32
CA TYR A 453 15.03 7.77 20.12
C TYR A 453 14.30 6.94 21.17
N THR A 454 13.30 7.55 21.79
CA THR A 454 12.31 6.86 22.63
C THR A 454 10.96 6.98 21.95
N VAL A 455 10.28 5.86 21.77
CA VAL A 455 8.95 5.78 21.16
C VAL A 455 7.98 5.18 22.17
N LEU A 456 6.90 5.89 22.42
CA LEU A 456 5.80 5.43 23.27
C LEU A 456 4.75 4.79 22.37
N VAL A 457 4.68 3.47 22.45
CA VAL A 457 3.86 2.64 21.56
C VAL A 457 2.47 2.49 22.12
N ARG A 458 1.47 2.89 21.33
CA ARG A 458 0.05 2.72 21.64
C ARG A 458 -0.64 1.75 20.70
N TYR A 459 -0.22 1.69 19.43
CA TYR A 459 -0.72 0.76 18.41
C TYR A 459 0.38 -0.22 17.98
N PRO A 460 0.52 -1.38 18.67
CA PRO A 460 1.64 -2.30 18.46
C PRO A 460 1.82 -2.80 17.03
N ALA A 461 0.73 -3.05 16.29
CA ALA A 461 0.80 -3.55 14.93
C ALA A 461 1.46 -2.54 13.96
N PHE A 462 1.16 -1.25 14.12
CA PHE A 462 1.83 -0.18 13.35
C PHE A 462 3.28 0.00 13.78
N ALA A 463 3.54 0.01 15.09
CA ALA A 463 4.91 0.07 15.61
C ALA A 463 5.78 -1.10 15.10
N GLN A 464 5.24 -2.32 15.03
CA GLN A 464 5.93 -3.47 14.43
C GLN A 464 6.32 -3.21 12.96
N LYS A 465 5.41 -2.67 12.14
CA LYS A 465 5.73 -2.29 10.76
C LYS A 465 6.83 -1.24 10.68
N GLN A 466 6.78 -0.23 11.55
CA GLN A 466 7.81 0.79 11.63
C GLN A 466 9.17 0.20 12.04
N ALA A 467 9.23 -0.70 13.03
CA ALA A 467 10.47 -1.38 13.42
C ALA A 467 11.10 -2.17 12.25
N GLN A 468 10.27 -2.88 11.48
CA GLN A 468 10.70 -3.62 10.28
C GLN A 468 11.20 -2.67 9.16
N GLN A 469 10.56 -1.51 9.00
CA GLN A 469 10.99 -0.48 8.07
C GLN A 469 12.33 0.15 8.51
N LEU A 470 12.49 0.49 9.78
CA LEU A 470 13.74 1.04 10.35
C LEU A 470 14.90 0.06 10.16
N TRP A 471 14.67 -1.23 10.38
CA TRP A 471 15.67 -2.26 10.09
C TRP A 471 16.08 -2.28 8.61
N SER A 472 15.11 -2.16 7.70
CA SER A 472 15.37 -2.17 6.26
C SER A 472 16.19 -0.94 5.83
N ILE A 473 15.87 0.24 6.36
CA ILE A 473 16.67 1.46 6.16
C ILE A 473 18.10 1.25 6.67
N CYS A 474 18.26 0.70 7.88
CA CYS A 474 19.58 0.41 8.44
C CYS A 474 20.36 -0.61 7.59
N ALA A 475 19.69 -1.61 7.00
CA ALA A 475 20.34 -2.59 6.14
C ALA A 475 20.82 -1.98 4.81
N GLU A 476 20.04 -1.06 4.23
CA GLU A 476 20.42 -0.31 3.02
C GLU A 476 21.62 0.62 3.28
N LEU A 477 21.60 1.32 4.41
CA LEU A 477 22.70 2.21 4.84
C LEU A 477 23.90 1.44 5.42
N GLN A 478 23.73 0.14 5.70
CA GLN A 478 24.69 -0.69 6.44
C GLN A 478 25.03 -0.16 7.84
N ARG A 479 24.04 0.42 8.53
CA ARG A 479 24.16 1.08 9.85
C ARG A 479 23.25 0.47 10.91
N TRP A 480 23.37 -0.83 11.15
CA TRP A 480 22.61 -1.50 12.23
C TRP A 480 22.97 -0.99 13.63
N ASP A 481 24.16 -0.38 13.80
CA ASP A 481 24.54 0.32 15.04
C ASP A 481 23.53 1.39 15.40
N TRP A 482 22.93 2.08 14.42
CA TRP A 482 21.94 3.13 14.66
C TRP A 482 20.61 2.60 15.20
N LEU A 483 20.21 1.39 14.80
CA LEU A 483 18.99 0.76 15.30
C LEU A 483 19.05 0.53 16.82
N SER A 484 20.25 0.29 17.37
CA SER A 484 20.46 0.08 18.81
C SER A 484 20.20 1.33 19.68
N HIS A 485 20.09 2.51 19.06
CA HIS A 485 19.76 3.76 19.74
C HIS A 485 18.25 4.05 19.76
N ILE A 486 17.43 3.16 19.19
CA ILE A 486 15.98 3.34 19.08
C ILE A 486 15.30 2.38 20.05
N ARG A 487 14.43 2.93 20.91
CA ARG A 487 13.74 2.18 21.97
C ARG A 487 12.23 2.39 21.90
N PHE A 488 11.50 1.30 21.73
CA PHE A 488 10.05 1.24 21.73
C PHE A 488 9.60 0.74 23.09
N ILE A 489 8.72 1.50 23.73
CA ILE A 489 8.26 1.29 25.10
C ILE A 489 6.72 1.31 25.06
N SER A 490 6.07 0.32 25.66
CA SER A 490 4.61 0.34 25.80
C SER A 490 4.14 1.57 26.59
N ASP A 491 3.03 2.19 26.18
CA ASP A 491 2.42 3.40 26.81
C ASP A 491 1.79 3.13 28.20
N GLU A 492 2.58 2.59 29.13
CA GLU A 492 2.23 2.54 30.55
C GLU A 492 2.93 3.65 31.31
N GLY A 493 2.26 4.81 31.40
CA GLY A 493 2.62 5.92 32.32
C GLY A 493 4.03 6.51 32.11
N PRO A 494 4.35 7.05 30.92
CA PRO A 494 5.73 7.27 30.51
C PRO A 494 6.41 8.45 31.21
N TYR A 495 5.70 9.54 31.45
CA TYR A 495 6.32 10.79 31.89
C TYR A 495 6.86 10.73 33.32
N ASP A 496 6.34 9.88 34.22
CA ASP A 496 6.73 9.84 35.64
C ASP A 496 7.99 9.02 35.91
N ARG A 497 8.45 8.23 34.93
CA ARG A 497 9.66 7.39 35.04
C ARG A 497 10.89 8.01 34.38
N GLU A 498 10.72 9.04 33.57
CA GLU A 498 11.81 9.71 32.88
C GLU A 498 12.37 10.89 33.67
N ALA A 499 13.68 11.09 33.60
CA ALA A 499 14.32 12.23 34.22
C ALA A 499 13.83 13.55 33.57
N PRO A 500 13.58 14.61 34.35
CA PRO A 500 13.27 15.93 33.80
C PRO A 500 14.34 16.41 32.81
N HIS A 501 13.95 17.22 31.82
CA HIS A 501 14.87 17.83 30.82
C HIS A 501 15.71 16.82 30.02
N SER A 502 15.14 15.65 29.72
CA SER A 502 15.82 14.55 29.02
C SER A 502 15.87 14.68 27.49
N TYR A 503 14.97 15.47 26.88
CA TYR A 503 14.77 15.48 25.43
C TYR A 503 15.00 16.85 24.80
N ASP A 504 15.54 16.82 23.57
CA ASP A 504 15.77 18.00 22.75
C ASP A 504 14.56 18.31 21.86
N VAL A 505 13.91 17.24 21.36
CA VAL A 505 12.73 17.30 20.50
C VAL A 505 11.68 16.29 20.98
N VAL A 506 10.41 16.70 21.01
CA VAL A 506 9.26 15.83 21.26
C VAL A 506 8.28 15.93 20.10
N TYR A 507 7.89 14.80 19.53
CA TYR A 507 6.72 14.69 18.66
C TYR A 507 5.58 14.08 19.46
N HIS A 508 4.39 14.69 19.44
CA HIS A 508 3.24 14.20 20.18
C HIS A 508 1.95 14.31 19.35
N TRP A 509 1.26 13.19 19.18
CA TRP A 509 -0.11 13.16 18.65
C TRP A 509 -1.11 12.92 19.77
N ALA A 510 -2.09 13.80 19.92
CA ALA A 510 -3.17 13.63 20.86
C ALA A 510 -4.03 12.43 20.47
N SER A 511 -4.29 11.56 21.45
CA SER A 511 -5.15 10.39 21.31
C SER A 511 -6.59 10.78 20.98
N TYR A 512 -7.24 10.06 20.06
CA TYR A 512 -8.65 10.28 19.74
C TYR A 512 -9.60 9.80 20.84
N ASP A 513 -9.20 8.79 21.62
CA ASP A 513 -10.04 8.18 22.66
C ASP A 513 -9.89 8.85 24.03
N ARG A 514 -8.75 9.53 24.27
CA ARG A 514 -8.43 10.18 25.55
C ARG A 514 -8.18 11.69 25.44
N GLY A 515 -8.00 12.20 24.23
CA GLY A 515 -7.54 13.57 23.95
C GLY A 515 -8.62 14.64 23.95
N ASP A 516 -9.88 14.33 24.21
CA ASP A 516 -10.93 15.36 24.27
C ASP A 516 -11.30 15.76 25.71
N LEU A 517 -10.70 15.13 26.73
CA LEU A 517 -10.87 15.54 28.13
C LEU A 517 -9.84 16.63 28.48
N PRO A 518 -10.26 17.87 28.82
CA PRO A 518 -9.33 18.98 29.10
C PRO A 518 -8.26 18.67 30.15
N ALA A 519 -8.62 17.89 31.19
CA ALA A 519 -7.69 17.47 32.22
C ALA A 519 -6.58 16.52 31.69
N GLY A 520 -6.93 15.63 30.75
CA GLY A 520 -5.98 14.72 30.12
C GLY A 520 -4.97 15.46 29.23
N LEU A 521 -5.45 16.45 28.46
CA LEU A 521 -4.61 17.30 27.62
C LEU A 521 -3.63 18.15 28.45
N ALA A 522 -4.11 18.80 29.51
CA ALA A 522 -3.29 19.61 30.39
C ALA A 522 -2.17 18.79 31.06
N GLU A 523 -2.50 17.63 31.66
CA GLU A 523 -1.50 16.75 32.27
C GLU A 523 -0.50 16.22 31.24
N ARG A 524 -0.91 16.02 29.98
CA ARG A 524 0.00 15.61 28.91
C ARG A 524 1.00 16.69 28.55
N LEU A 525 0.55 17.94 28.34
CA LEU A 525 1.46 19.04 28.02
C LEU A 525 2.37 19.42 29.18
N LYS A 526 1.89 19.29 30.43
CA LYS A 526 2.73 19.37 31.62
C LYS A 526 3.83 18.29 31.62
N GLY A 527 3.47 17.06 31.23
CA GLY A 527 4.43 15.96 31.05
C GLY A 527 5.50 16.30 29.99
N ILE A 528 5.07 16.75 28.80
CA ILE A 528 5.96 17.17 27.71
C ILE A 528 6.89 18.30 28.18
N SER A 529 6.34 19.35 28.79
CA SER A 529 7.14 20.45 29.33
C SER A 529 8.17 19.96 30.34
N ARG A 530 7.82 19.02 31.23
CA ARG A 530 8.77 18.46 32.22
C ARG A 530 9.95 17.72 31.56
N VAL A 531 9.69 16.91 30.54
CA VAL A 531 10.74 16.08 29.91
C VAL A 531 11.57 16.84 28.87
N LEU A 532 11.04 17.94 28.32
CA LEU A 532 11.74 18.79 27.37
C LEU A 532 12.80 19.64 28.10
N ARG A 533 14.01 19.73 27.54
CA ARG A 533 15.06 20.62 28.05
C ARG A 533 14.70 22.09 27.81
N GLU A 534 15.32 23.01 28.56
CA GLU A 534 15.20 24.45 28.29
C GLU A 534 15.64 24.75 26.84
N GLY A 535 14.85 25.54 26.11
CA GLY A 535 15.05 25.77 24.67
C GLY A 535 14.83 24.54 23.77
N GLY A 536 14.37 23.41 24.30
CA GLY A 536 13.94 22.26 23.50
C GLY A 536 12.64 22.54 22.74
N HIS A 537 12.39 21.74 21.70
CA HIS A 537 11.28 21.93 20.77
C HIS A 537 10.24 20.81 20.86
N ALA A 538 8.97 21.14 20.66
CA ALA A 538 7.90 20.15 20.58
C ALA A 538 7.01 20.41 19.35
N PHE A 539 6.71 19.34 18.61
CA PHE A 539 5.69 19.32 17.57
C PHE A 539 4.49 18.55 18.12
N VAL A 540 3.42 19.30 18.44
CA VAL A 540 2.23 18.77 19.13
C VAL A 540 1.06 18.83 18.17
N ILE A 541 0.35 17.72 17.99
CA ILE A 541 -0.78 17.59 17.07
C ILE A 541 -2.02 17.25 17.88
N GLY A 542 -3.09 18.02 17.74
CA GLY A 542 -4.36 17.71 18.41
C GLY A 542 -5.31 18.89 18.41
N PRO A 543 -6.33 18.90 19.29
CA PRO A 543 -7.35 19.93 19.27
C PRO A 543 -6.79 21.29 19.70
N ALA A 544 -7.40 22.38 19.21
CA ALA A 544 -6.90 23.76 19.37
C ALA A 544 -6.60 24.17 20.83
N GLN A 545 -7.29 23.59 21.81
CA GLN A 545 -7.12 23.84 23.24
C GLN A 545 -5.71 23.50 23.75
N LEU A 546 -4.97 22.63 23.05
CA LEU A 546 -3.58 22.31 23.40
C LEU A 546 -2.67 23.54 23.43
N GLY A 547 -2.89 24.53 22.56
CA GLY A 547 -2.11 25.76 22.57
C GLY A 547 -2.18 26.48 23.93
N GLN A 548 -3.39 26.64 24.50
CA GLN A 548 -3.60 27.30 25.78
C GLN A 548 -2.98 26.53 26.94
N HIS A 549 -3.14 25.20 26.95
CA HIS A 549 -2.54 24.33 27.95
C HIS A 549 -1.00 24.31 27.88
N GLY A 550 -0.42 24.43 26.69
CA GLY A 550 1.03 24.51 26.51
C GLY A 550 1.60 25.78 27.14
N ALA A 551 0.96 26.91 26.84
CA ALA A 551 1.35 28.21 27.40
C ALA A 551 1.28 28.24 28.93
N SER A 552 0.26 27.61 29.55
CA SER A 552 0.16 27.53 31.01
C SER A 552 1.25 26.67 31.67
N HIS A 553 2.01 25.90 30.89
CA HIS A 553 3.10 25.03 31.35
C HIS A 553 4.48 25.45 30.82
N GLY A 554 4.65 26.72 30.39
CA GLY A 554 5.96 27.26 29.99
C GLY A 554 6.42 26.87 28.60
N LEU A 555 5.52 26.40 27.74
CA LEU A 555 5.78 26.18 26.31
C LEU A 555 5.31 27.40 25.51
N HIS A 556 6.24 28.02 24.78
CA HIS A 556 5.96 29.13 23.88
C HIS A 556 5.61 28.60 22.49
N ILE A 557 4.41 28.93 22.00
CA ILE A 557 4.00 28.61 20.62
C ILE A 557 4.80 29.50 19.68
N LEU A 558 5.59 28.89 18.80
CA LEU A 558 6.32 29.58 17.74
C LEU A 558 5.43 29.79 16.52
N TRP A 559 4.67 28.76 16.15
CA TRP A 559 3.62 28.82 15.14
C TRP A 559 2.62 27.67 15.31
N GLU A 560 1.47 27.81 14.68
CA GLU A 560 0.43 26.79 14.62
C GLU A 560 -0.21 26.78 13.22
N GLU A 561 -0.62 25.60 12.76
CA GLU A 561 -1.26 25.43 11.46
C GLU A 561 -2.35 24.36 11.53
N LEU A 562 -3.52 24.65 10.97
CA LEU A 562 -4.59 23.66 10.87
C LEU A 562 -4.16 22.52 9.94
N VAL A 563 -4.33 21.28 10.37
CA VAL A 563 -3.91 20.12 9.57
C VAL A 563 -4.64 20.07 8.22
N GLU A 564 -5.88 20.57 8.18
CA GLU A 564 -6.66 20.72 6.95
C GLU A 564 -6.03 21.66 5.91
N GLN A 565 -5.16 22.58 6.33
CA GLN A 565 -4.51 23.56 5.47
C GLN A 565 -3.17 23.07 4.92
N LEU A 566 -2.62 21.98 5.47
CA LEU A 566 -1.33 21.45 5.06
C LEU A 566 -1.34 20.99 3.59
N PRO A 567 -0.25 21.24 2.83
CA PRO A 567 -0.13 20.77 1.45
C PRO A 567 -0.33 19.26 1.29
N THR A 568 0.14 18.48 2.26
CA THR A 568 0.02 17.01 2.33
C THR A 568 -1.44 16.56 2.39
N PHE A 569 -2.27 17.18 3.23
CA PHE A 569 -3.70 16.86 3.30
C PHE A 569 -4.47 17.40 2.09
N ARG A 570 -4.11 18.59 1.59
CA ARG A 570 -4.70 19.12 0.34
C ARG A 570 -4.46 18.18 -0.84
N MET A 571 -3.27 17.58 -0.93
CA MET A 571 -2.97 16.55 -1.92
C MET A 571 -3.88 15.32 -1.75
N HIS A 572 -4.05 14.84 -0.51
CA HIS A 572 -4.98 13.73 -0.23
C HIS A 572 -6.41 14.02 -0.68
N ARG A 573 -6.91 15.25 -0.47
CA ARG A 573 -8.25 15.66 -0.92
C ARG A 573 -8.44 15.65 -2.44
N THR A 574 -7.36 15.66 -3.24
CA THR A 574 -7.48 15.47 -4.69
C THR A 574 -7.86 14.04 -5.06
N ILE A 575 -7.56 13.08 -4.17
CA ILE A 575 -7.86 11.65 -4.33
C ILE A 575 -9.18 11.33 -3.65
N LEU A 576 -9.34 11.73 -2.38
CA LEU A 576 -10.51 11.49 -1.54
C LEU A 576 -11.11 12.83 -1.07
N PRO A 577 -11.92 13.51 -1.90
CA PRO A 577 -12.36 14.88 -1.62
C PRO A 577 -13.36 15.00 -0.47
N LYS A 578 -14.04 13.89 -0.13
CA LYS A 578 -15.09 13.84 0.90
C LYS A 578 -14.56 13.51 2.30
N ALA A 579 -13.44 12.78 2.39
CA ALA A 579 -12.86 12.37 3.66
C ALA A 579 -12.56 13.58 4.54
N ARG A 580 -12.96 13.52 5.82
CA ARG A 580 -12.80 14.62 6.78
C ARG A 580 -11.76 14.29 7.82
N LEU A 581 -10.96 15.29 8.20
CA LEU A 581 -10.18 15.18 9.43
C LEU A 581 -11.11 15.39 10.62
N ARG A 582 -10.64 15.00 11.80
CA ARG A 582 -11.27 15.42 13.05
C ARG A 582 -11.27 16.95 13.12
N GLU A 583 -12.38 17.52 13.56
CA GLU A 583 -12.57 18.96 13.58
C GLU A 583 -11.51 19.67 14.45
N GLY A 584 -10.92 20.74 13.92
CA GLY A 584 -10.01 21.60 14.68
C GLY A 584 -8.67 20.95 15.06
N VAL A 585 -8.25 19.87 14.38
CA VAL A 585 -6.91 19.31 14.57
C VAL A 585 -5.86 20.30 14.03
N THR A 586 -4.97 20.71 14.93
CA THR A 586 -3.93 21.71 14.72
C THR A 586 -2.56 21.10 15.00
N LEU A 587 -1.58 21.45 14.18
CA LEU A 587 -0.16 21.23 14.43
C LEU A 587 0.41 22.48 15.10
N PHE A 588 1.02 22.31 16.26
CA PHE A 588 1.73 23.35 17.01
C PHE A 588 3.23 23.06 17.01
N HIS A 589 4.03 24.08 16.70
CA HIS A 589 5.44 24.08 17.01
C HIS A 589 5.68 24.94 18.25
N MET A 590 6.13 24.30 19.32
CA MET A 590 6.35 24.92 20.62
C MET A 590 7.82 24.84 21.03
N ARG A 591 8.28 25.80 21.84
CA ARG A 591 9.60 25.81 22.45
C ARG A 591 9.50 26.00 23.96
N LYS A 592 10.26 25.24 24.73
CA LYS A 592 10.34 25.47 26.18
C LYS A 592 11.08 26.78 26.47
N GLY A 593 10.51 27.56 27.40
CA GLY A 593 11.10 28.80 27.92
C GLY A 593 12.51 28.65 28.46
#